data_AF-A0A661KYD2-F1
#
_entry.id   AF-A0A661KYD2-F1
#
_cell.length_a   1.000
_cell.length_b   1.000
_cell.length_c   1.000
_cell.angle_alpha   90.00
_cell.angle_beta   90.00
_cell.angle_gamma   90.00
#
_symmetry.space_group_name_H-M   'P 1'
#
loop_
_entity.id
_entity.type
_entity.pdbx_description
1 polymer ?
#
loop_
_entity_poly.entity_id
_entity_poly.type
_entity_poly.pdbx_seq_one_letter_code
_entity_poly.pdbx_strand_id
1 'polypeptide(L)'
;GKFLERATDLWLGTHRMDGIFFMKGPHIYQRKELEGLYITDIAPTVLYLMGYPIPEDMDGRVIEEAIREDYLQAHPIVFSEEKGEVKIAPTEAYTPEEAAEIEKELRSLGYMG
;
A
#
# COMPACT_ATOMS: atom_id res chain seq x y z
N GLY A 1 -30.99 -24.82 30.66
CA GLY A 1 -30.55 -23.44 30.89
C GLY A 1 -29.11 -23.33 30.45
N LYS A 2 -28.85 -22.61 29.35
CA LYS A 2 -27.50 -22.31 28.87
C LYS A 2 -26.93 -21.20 29.75
N PHE A 3 -25.80 -21.44 30.39
CA PHE A 3 -25.03 -20.40 31.07
C PHE A 3 -23.56 -20.57 30.70
N LEU A 4 -22.96 -19.43 30.33
CA LEU A 4 -21.54 -19.13 30.16
C LEU A 4 -20.89 -19.48 28.81
N GLU A 5 -21.27 -18.74 27.77
CA GLU A 5 -20.26 -18.31 26.79
C GLU A 5 -19.72 -16.96 27.26
N ARG A 6 -18.49 -16.96 27.78
CA ARG A 6 -17.76 -15.74 28.08
C ARG A 6 -17.26 -15.15 26.77
N ALA A 7 -17.61 -13.88 26.57
CA ALA A 7 -17.03 -13.00 25.59
C ALA A 7 -15.50 -13.06 25.66
N THR A 8 -14.92 -13.71 24.67
CA THR A 8 -13.61 -13.35 24.15
C THR A 8 -13.86 -13.05 22.69
N ASP A 9 -14.27 -11.81 22.41
CA ASP A 9 -14.06 -11.22 21.09
C ASP A 9 -12.55 -11.21 20.89
N LEU A 10 -12.06 -12.37 20.45
CA LEU A 10 -10.77 -12.53 19.84
C LEU A 10 -10.79 -11.54 18.69
N TRP A 11 -9.96 -10.49 18.82
CA TRP A 11 -9.48 -9.72 17.69
C TRP A 11 -8.69 -10.67 16.79
N LEU A 12 -9.41 -11.56 16.11
CA LEU A 12 -8.89 -12.29 14.98
C LEU A 12 -8.62 -11.20 13.96
N GLY A 13 -7.36 -11.05 13.56
CA GLY A 13 -6.98 -10.32 12.36
C GLY A 13 -7.62 -11.01 11.17
N THR A 14 -8.93 -10.84 11.02
CA THR A 14 -9.66 -11.33 9.86
C THR A 14 -9.26 -10.40 8.75
N HIS A 15 -8.51 -10.94 7.79
CA HIS A 15 -8.17 -10.25 6.55
C HIS A 15 -9.49 -9.82 5.90
N ARG A 16 -9.90 -8.56 6.12
CA ARG A 16 -11.08 -8.00 5.49
C ARG A 16 -10.67 -7.64 4.08
N MET A 17 -11.25 -8.33 3.11
CA MET A 17 -11.00 -8.08 1.69
C MET A 17 -11.41 -6.66 1.29
N ASP A 18 -12.45 -6.12 1.94
CA ASP A 18 -13.00 -4.81 1.63
C ASP A 18 -12.47 -3.73 2.58
N GLY A 19 -11.87 -2.70 1.98
CA GLY A 19 -11.44 -1.47 2.65
C GLY A 19 -12.45 -0.32 2.49
N ILE A 20 -12.13 0.82 3.09
CA ILE A 20 -12.86 2.08 2.87
C ILE A 20 -11.94 3.01 2.08
N PHE A 21 -12.44 3.58 0.99
CA PHE A 21 -11.72 4.54 0.17
C PHE A 21 -12.54 5.83 0.01
N PHE A 22 -11.88 6.97 0.14
CA PHE A 22 -12.43 8.28 -0.20
C PHE A 22 -11.30 9.20 -0.66
N MET A 23 -11.60 10.05 -1.65
CA MET A 23 -10.66 11.06 -2.12
C MET A 23 -11.36 12.42 -2.20
N LYS A 24 -10.65 13.47 -1.77
CA LYS A 24 -11.17 14.84 -1.75
C LYS A 24 -10.04 15.82 -2.04
N GLY A 25 -10.29 16.72 -2.98
CA GLY A 25 -9.35 17.77 -3.33
C GLY A 25 -9.93 18.73 -4.37
N PRO A 26 -9.23 19.82 -4.69
CA PRO A 26 -9.69 20.81 -5.67
C PRO A 26 -9.83 20.23 -7.09
N HIS A 27 -9.06 19.19 -7.40
CA HIS A 27 -9.01 18.55 -8.73
C HIS A 27 -9.77 17.23 -8.80
N ILE A 28 -10.53 16.89 -7.75
CA ILE A 28 -11.23 15.60 -7.64
C ILE A 28 -12.73 15.81 -7.88
N TYR A 29 -13.36 14.92 -8.64
CA TYR A 29 -14.80 14.95 -8.84
C TYR A 29 -15.54 14.81 -7.49
N GLN A 30 -16.53 15.67 -7.26
CA GLN A 30 -17.36 15.58 -6.07
C GLN A 30 -18.46 14.53 -6.28
N ARG A 31 -18.78 13.78 -5.21
CA ARG A 31 -19.91 12.84 -5.16
C ARG A 31 -19.88 11.81 -6.30
N LYS A 32 -18.69 11.34 -6.67
CA LYS A 32 -18.52 10.27 -7.63
C LYS A 32 -18.29 8.96 -6.89
N GLU A 33 -19.14 7.97 -7.15
CA GLU A 33 -18.91 6.60 -6.72
C GLU A 33 -17.99 5.90 -7.71
N LEU A 34 -17.07 5.09 -7.17
CA LEU A 34 -16.05 4.39 -7.92
C LEU A 34 -16.09 2.93 -7.49
N GLU A 35 -15.97 2.04 -8.46
CA GLU A 35 -15.96 0.60 -8.26
C GLU A 35 -14.70 -0.02 -8.87
N GLY A 36 -14.33 -1.21 -8.43
CA GLY A 36 -13.19 -1.95 -9.00
C GLY A 36 -11.82 -1.33 -8.69
N LEU A 37 -11.70 -0.62 -7.56
CA LEU A 37 -10.44 -0.07 -7.09
C LEU A 37 -9.67 -1.10 -6.26
N TYR A 38 -8.35 -1.10 -6.43
CA TYR A 38 -7.43 -1.92 -5.65
C TYR A 38 -6.59 -1.03 -4.72
N ILE A 39 -6.15 -1.58 -3.59
CA ILE A 39 -5.27 -0.86 -2.66
C ILE A 39 -3.96 -0.42 -3.33
N THR A 40 -3.51 -1.17 -4.34
CA THR A 40 -2.32 -0.86 -5.15
C THR A 40 -2.49 0.40 -6.00
N ASP A 41 -3.72 0.81 -6.32
CA ASP A 41 -3.98 2.03 -7.11
C ASP A 41 -3.69 3.32 -6.33
N ILE A 42 -3.59 3.23 -4.99
CA ILE A 42 -3.40 4.39 -4.12
C ILE A 42 -2.03 5.03 -4.33
N ALA A 43 -0.96 4.24 -4.34
CA ALA A 43 0.41 4.73 -4.51
C ALA A 43 0.64 5.49 -5.83
N PRO A 44 0.33 4.91 -7.02
CA PRO A 44 0.50 5.63 -8.29
C PRO A 44 -0.40 6.88 -8.36
N THR A 45 -1.60 6.84 -7.80
CA THR A 45 -2.49 8.01 -7.75
C THR A 45 -1.91 9.14 -6.89
N VAL A 46 -1.34 8.83 -5.72
CA VAL A 46 -0.71 9.82 -4.85
C VAL A 46 0.52 10.43 -5.51
N LEU A 47 1.39 9.62 -6.12
CA LEU A 47 2.57 10.10 -6.84
C LEU A 47 2.18 11.07 -7.96
N TYR A 48 1.19 10.69 -8.77
CA TYR A 48 0.64 11.53 -9.83
C TYR A 48 0.13 12.88 -9.29
N LEU A 49 -0.70 12.86 -8.24
CA LEU A 49 -1.25 14.08 -7.64
C LEU A 49 -0.18 14.97 -6.99
N MET A 50 0.96 14.39 -6.60
CA MET A 50 2.12 15.10 -6.09
C MET A 50 3.08 15.59 -7.19
N GLY A 51 2.81 15.28 -8.46
CA GLY A 51 3.64 15.67 -9.60
C GLY A 51 4.92 14.85 -9.76
N TYR A 52 4.99 13.65 -9.17
CA TYR A 52 6.11 12.73 -9.33
C TYR A 52 5.84 11.70 -10.45
N PRO A 53 6.89 11.25 -11.15
CA PRO A 53 6.75 10.13 -12.07
C PRO A 53 6.43 8.83 -11.33
N ILE A 54 5.73 7.93 -12.01
CA ILE A 54 5.33 6.62 -11.49
C ILE A 54 6.33 5.57 -11.97
N PRO A 55 6.93 4.75 -11.09
CA PRO A 55 7.80 3.67 -11.53
C PRO A 55 7.05 2.69 -12.45
N GLU A 56 7.68 2.30 -13.57
CA GLU A 56 7.06 1.36 -14.53
C GLU A 56 6.77 -0.03 -13.95
N ASP A 57 7.49 -0.42 -12.89
CA ASP A 57 7.32 -1.68 -12.20
C ASP A 57 6.36 -1.60 -11.00
N MET A 58 5.73 -0.45 -10.77
CA MET A 58 4.75 -0.28 -9.70
C MET A 58 3.41 -0.95 -10.06
N ASP A 59 2.90 -1.79 -9.15
CA ASP A 59 1.56 -2.35 -9.26
C ASP A 59 0.48 -1.27 -9.16
N GLY A 60 -0.64 -1.50 -9.85
CA GLY A 60 -1.81 -0.63 -9.83
C GLY A 60 -1.77 0.46 -10.90
N ARG A 61 -2.77 1.34 -10.86
CA ARG A 61 -2.91 2.44 -11.83
C ARG A 61 -3.35 3.73 -11.15
N VAL A 62 -3.17 4.86 -11.85
CA VAL A 62 -3.79 6.11 -11.44
C VAL A 62 -5.32 5.95 -11.53
N ILE A 63 -6.03 6.38 -10.49
CA ILE A 63 -7.49 6.42 -10.44
C ILE A 63 -7.97 7.68 -11.18
N GLU A 64 -7.73 7.70 -12.49
CA GLU A 64 -8.06 8.83 -13.38
C GLU A 64 -9.55 9.20 -13.31
N GLU A 65 -10.43 8.21 -13.09
CA GLU A 65 -11.87 8.41 -12.99
C GLU A 65 -12.24 9.33 -11.83
N ALA A 66 -11.43 9.41 -10.79
CA ALA A 66 -11.67 10.29 -9.67
C ALA A 66 -11.21 11.74 -9.93
N ILE A 67 -10.37 11.96 -10.94
CA ILE A 67 -9.66 13.21 -11.19
C ILE A 67 -10.35 13.96 -12.33
N ARG A 68 -10.49 15.27 -12.20
CA ARG A 68 -11.13 16.10 -13.22
C ARG A 68 -10.32 16.08 -14.52
N GLU A 69 -11.04 16.05 -15.64
CA GLU A 69 -10.45 15.94 -16.96
C GLU A 69 -9.56 17.14 -17.31
N ASP A 70 -9.92 18.35 -16.89
CA ASP A 70 -9.11 19.56 -17.07
C ASP A 70 -7.75 19.46 -16.37
N TYR A 71 -7.69 18.80 -15.21
CA TYR A 71 -6.45 18.57 -14.49
C TYR A 71 -5.58 17.52 -15.19
N LEU A 72 -6.18 16.39 -15.63
CA LEU A 72 -5.48 15.33 -16.38
C LEU A 72 -4.88 15.84 -17.69
N GLN A 73 -5.59 16.71 -18.41
CA GLN A 73 -5.09 17.32 -19.64
C GLN A 73 -3.90 18.27 -19.38
N ALA A 74 -3.94 19.01 -18.27
CA ALA A 74 -2.87 19.93 -17.90
C ALA A 74 -1.64 19.24 -17.28
N HIS A 75 -1.82 18.05 -16.71
CA HIS A 75 -0.77 17.28 -16.04
C HIS A 75 -0.78 15.84 -16.57
N PRO A 76 -0.11 15.55 -17.69
CA PRO A 76 -0.05 14.19 -18.21
C PRO A 76 0.62 13.23 -17.21
N ILE A 77 0.15 11.99 -17.14
CA ILE A 77 0.79 10.94 -16.34
C ILE A 77 2.16 10.62 -16.95
N VAL A 78 3.20 10.60 -16.12
CA VAL A 78 4.57 10.31 -16.52
C VAL A 78 5.05 9.07 -15.79
N PHE A 79 5.69 8.15 -16.51
CA PHE A 79 6.32 6.96 -15.96
C PHE A 79 7.84 7.09 -15.95
N SER A 80 8.51 6.42 -15.02
CA SER A 80 9.98 6.35 -14.92
C SER A 80 10.50 4.93 -14.97
N GLU A 81 11.56 4.70 -15.76
CA GLU A 81 12.32 3.45 -15.78
C GLU A 81 13.17 3.23 -14.52
N GLU A 82 13.35 4.28 -13.70
CA GLU A 82 13.99 4.15 -12.39
C GLU A 82 13.12 3.24 -11.52
N LYS A 83 13.59 1.99 -11.37
CA LYS A 83 13.13 1.11 -10.31
C LYS A 83 13.18 1.90 -9.03
N GLY A 84 12.15 1.77 -8.19
CA GLY A 84 12.17 2.30 -6.84
C GLY A 84 13.29 1.67 -6.03
N GLU A 85 14.54 2.05 -6.29
CA GLU A 85 15.66 1.81 -5.41
C GLU A 85 15.37 2.65 -4.18
N VAL A 86 14.66 2.04 -3.24
CA VAL A 86 14.83 2.38 -1.86
C VAL A 86 16.32 2.16 -1.63
N LYS A 87 17.10 3.24 -1.69
CA LYS A 87 18.40 3.30 -1.05
C LYS A 87 18.09 3.17 0.43
N ILE A 88 17.82 1.94 0.85
CA ILE A 88 18.06 1.51 2.21
C ILE A 88 19.55 1.79 2.31
N ALA A 89 19.90 2.96 2.86
CA ALA A 89 21.26 3.22 3.29
C ALA A 89 21.63 1.93 4.02
N PRO A 90 22.66 1.19 3.57
CA PRO A 90 22.89 -0.17 4.02
C PRO A 90 22.83 -0.12 5.54
N THR A 91 21.75 -0.64 6.12
CA THR A 91 21.76 -1.06 7.51
C THR A 91 22.95 -1.99 7.53
N GLU A 92 23.95 -1.57 8.31
CA GLU A 92 25.25 -2.21 8.44
C GLU A 92 25.09 -3.71 8.22
N ALA A 93 25.80 -4.25 7.23
CA ALA A 93 25.72 -5.68 6.93
C ALA A 93 25.91 -6.43 8.25
N TYR A 94 24.88 -7.18 8.67
CA TYR A 94 24.88 -7.84 9.97
C TYR A 94 26.18 -8.61 10.16
N THR A 95 26.78 -8.44 11.33
CA THR A 95 27.87 -9.32 11.73
C THR A 95 27.36 -10.77 11.74
N PRO A 96 28.26 -11.76 11.60
CA PRO A 96 27.85 -13.16 11.66
C PRO A 96 27.08 -13.52 12.94
N GLU A 97 27.35 -12.82 14.03
CA GLU A 97 26.66 -12.99 15.32
C GLU A 97 25.23 -12.42 15.28
N GLU A 98 25.04 -11.20 14.78
CA GLU A 98 23.71 -10.60 14.61
C GLU A 98 22.85 -11.40 13.63
N ALA A 99 23.44 -11.89 12.54
CA ALA A 99 22.74 -12.75 11.59
C ALA A 99 22.27 -14.07 12.24
N ALA A 100 23.08 -14.66 13.13
CA ALA A 100 22.71 -15.87 13.86
C ALA A 100 21.59 -15.63 14.88
N GLU A 101 21.55 -14.47 15.53
CA GLU A 101 20.43 -14.10 16.41
C GLU A 101 19.14 -13.89 15.63
N ILE A 102 19.20 -13.19 14.49
CA ILE A 102 18.05 -13.01 13.59
C ILE A 102 17.55 -14.36 13.09
N GLU A 103 18.44 -15.27 12.68
CA GLU A 103 18.06 -16.62 12.25
C GLU A 103 17.32 -17.38 13.35
N LYS A 104 17.84 -17.32 14.58
CA LYS A 104 17.22 -17.97 15.75
C LYS A 104 15.84 -17.40 16.04
N GLU A 105 15.66 -16.08 15.97
CA GLU A 105 14.35 -15.45 16.12
C GLU A 105 13.39 -15.88 15.01
N LEU A 106 13.81 -15.83 13.75
CA LEU A 106 12.98 -16.24 12.61
C LEU A 106 12.57 -17.72 12.68
N ARG A 107 13.47 -18.61 13.13
CA ARG A 107 13.14 -20.01 13.42
C ARG A 107 12.12 -20.13 14.56
N SER A 108 12.26 -19.35 15.64
CA SER A 108 11.31 -19.37 16.75
C SER A 108 9.93 -18.86 16.36
N LEU A 109 9.86 -17.92 15.40
CA LEU A 109 8.63 -17.40 14.82
C LEU A 109 8.05 -18.30 13.71
N GLY A 110 8.78 -19.36 13.31
CA GLY A 110 8.33 -20.32 12.29
C GLY A 110 8.48 -19.85 10.84
N TYR A 111 9.23 -18.77 10.60
CA TYR A 111 9.55 -18.29 9.25
C TYR A 111 10.72 -19.05 8.60
N MET A 112 11.42 -19.90 9.36
CA MET A 112 12.47 -20.79 8.86
C MET A 112 12.25 -22.22 9.36
N GLY A 113 12.12 -23.14 8.40
CA GLY A 113 12.00 -24.59 8.62
C GLY A 113 13.33 -25.31 8.78
#